data_AF-A0A2V5NGU3-F1
#
_entry.id   AF-A0A2V5NGU3-F1
#
_cell.length_a   1.000
_cell.length_b   1.000
_cell.length_c   1.000
_cell.angle_alpha   90.00
_cell.angle_beta   90.00
_cell.angle_gamma   90.00
#
_symmetry.space_group_name_H-M   'P 1'
#
loop_
_entity.id
_entity.type
_entity.pdbx_description
1 polymer ?
#
loop_
_entity_poly.entity_id
_entity_poly.type
_entity_poly.pdbx_seq_one_letter_code
_entity_poly.pdbx_strand_id
1 'polypeptide(L)' 'AKLNPESHETFNLLGMTLSEKGLRGPAETAFRKALQLQPKYPNAHYNLAVAYAAHQPPSMELARWHYDRAIALGAGSP' A
#
# COMPACT_ATOMS: atom_id res chain seq x y z
N ALA A 1 -5.17 -22.23 1.40
CA ALA A 1 -6.03 -21.11 1.85
C ALA A 1 -6.59 -20.42 0.61
N LYS A 2 -7.91 -20.26 0.50
CA LYS A 2 -8.55 -19.56 -0.62
C LYS A 2 -8.51 -18.07 -0.26
N LEU A 3 -7.65 -17.29 -0.93
CA LEU A 3 -7.74 -15.84 -0.83
C LEU A 3 -9.09 -15.44 -1.43
N ASN A 4 -9.89 -14.69 -0.67
CA ASN A 4 -11.10 -14.09 -1.24
C ASN A 4 -10.63 -13.07 -2.28
N PRO A 5 -10.99 -13.22 -3.57
CA PRO A 5 -10.50 -12.32 -4.63
C PRO A 5 -10.88 -10.85 -4.41
N GLU A 6 -11.82 -10.57 -3.50
CA GLU A 6 -12.31 -9.23 -3.17
C GLU A 6 -11.98 -8.79 -1.74
N SER A 7 -10.85 -9.23 -1.17
CA SER A 7 -10.39 -8.76 0.15
C SER A 7 -9.30 -7.69 0.06
N HIS A 8 -9.18 -6.89 1.13
CA HIS A 8 -8.14 -5.87 1.23
C HIS A 8 -6.72 -6.48 1.22
N GLU A 9 -6.55 -7.68 1.80
CA GLU A 9 -5.30 -8.43 1.76
C GLU A 9 -4.93 -8.88 0.35
N THR A 10 -5.91 -9.33 -0.45
CA THR A 10 -5.69 -9.71 -1.85
C THR A 10 -5.26 -8.51 -2.70
N PHE A 11 -5.92 -7.35 -2.54
CA PHE A 11 -5.51 -6.14 -3.25
C PHE A 11 -4.15 -5.63 -2.78
N ASN A 12 -3.81 -5.79 -1.50
CA ASN A 12 -2.47 -5.47 -1.00
C ASN A 12 -1.39 -6.38 -1.61
N LEU A 13 -1.64 -7.69 -1.68
CA LEU A 13 -0.72 -8.64 -2.30
C LEU A 13 -0.56 -8.34 -3.80
N LEU A 14 -1.65 -8.05 -4.51
CA LEU A 14 -1.62 -7.62 -5.90
C LEU A 14 -0.75 -6.36 -6.08
N GLY A 15 -0.91 -5.36 -5.21
CA GLY A 15 -0.09 -4.16 -5.24
C GLY A 15 1.40 -4.46 -5.05
N MET A 16 1.75 -5.34 -4.11
CA MET A 16 3.14 -5.77 -3.91
C MET A 16 3.70 -6.43 -5.18
N THR A 17 2.98 -7.40 -5.75
CA THR A 17 3.39 -8.09 -6.98
C THR A 17 3.53 -7.15 -8.17
N LEU A 18 2.65 -6.14 -8.30
CA LEU A 18 2.75 -5.13 -9.35
C LEU A 18 3.95 -4.20 -9.12
N SER A 19 4.24 -3.85 -7.87
CA SER A 19 5.40 -3.04 -7.50
C SER A 19 6.71 -3.75 -7.81
N GLU A 20 6.81 -5.05 -7.52
CA GLU A 20 7.97 -5.89 -7.87
C GLU A 20 8.21 -5.95 -9.39
N LYS A 21 7.13 -5.88 -10.19
CA LYS A 21 7.18 -5.81 -11.65
C LYS A 21 7.50 -4.40 -12.18
N GLY A 22 7.69 -3.41 -11.30
CA GLY A 22 7.91 -2.01 -11.68
C GLY A 22 6.66 -1.28 -12.18
N LEU A 23 5.48 -1.90 -12.09
CA LEU A 23 4.21 -1.33 -12.55
C LEU A 23 3.63 -0.40 -11.48
N ARG A 24 4.24 0.79 -11.35
CA ARG A 24 3.95 1.76 -10.28
C ARG A 24 2.48 2.19 -10.20
N GLY A 25 1.90 2.65 -11.31
CA GLY A 25 0.50 3.10 -11.34
C GLY A 25 -0.51 2.00 -10.97
N PRO A 26 -0.41 0.79 -11.57
CA PRO A 26 -1.20 -0.35 -11.17
C PRO A 26 -1.02 -0.76 -9.70
N ALA A 27 0.22 -0.73 -9.19
CA ALA A 27 0.50 -1.05 -7.79
C ALA A 27 -0.20 -0.07 -6.83
N GLU A 28 -0.07 1.23 -7.07
CA GLU A 28 -0.75 2.27 -6.30
C GLU A 28 -2.27 2.05 -6.31
N THR A 29 -2.85 1.77 -7.49
CA THR A 29 -4.29 1.51 -7.64
C THR A 29 -4.74 0.34 -6.79
N ALA A 30 -3.96 -0.76 -6.76
CA ALA A 30 -4.27 -1.93 -5.96
C ALA A 30 -4.20 -1.63 -4.45
N PHE A 31 -3.16 -0.95 -3.98
CA PHE A 31 -3.07 -0.57 -2.56
C PHE A 31 -4.20 0.39 -2.14
N ARG A 32 -4.57 1.35 -3.00
CA ARG A 32 -5.72 2.24 -2.73
C ARG A 32 -7.03 1.47 -2.66
N LYS A 33 -7.21 0.43 -3.48
CA LYS A 33 -8.39 -0.45 -3.40
C LYS A 33 -8.41 -1.28 -2.11
N ALA A 34 -7.25 -1.72 -1.61
CA ALA A 34 -7.16 -2.32 -0.28
C ALA A 34 -7.64 -1.36 0.82
N LEU A 35 -7.27 -0.07 0.73
CA LEU A 35 -7.74 0.96 1.66
C LEU A 35 -9.21 1.36 1.48
N GLN A 36 -9.78 1.23 0.28
CA GLN A 36 -11.23 1.41 0.08
C GLN A 36 -12.03 0.33 0.82
N LEU A 37 -11.54 -0.91 0.84
CA LEU A 37 -12.17 -2.02 1.53
C LEU A 37 -11.90 -2.00 3.04
N GLN A 38 -10.68 -1.64 3.45
CA GLN A 38 -10.30 -1.51 4.85
C GLN A 38 -9.49 -0.22 5.07
N PRO A 39 -10.16 0.92 5.37
CA PRO A 39 -9.50 2.22 5.51
C PRO A 39 -8.47 2.33 6.63
N LYS A 40 -8.48 1.38 7.56
CA LYS A 40 -7.56 1.30 8.70
C LYS A 40 -6.54 0.16 8.52
N TYR A 41 -6.24 -0.24 7.29
CA TYR A 41 -5.29 -1.33 7.05
C TYR A 41 -3.84 -0.81 7.04
N PRO A 42 -3.04 -1.12 8.07
CA PRO A 42 -1.69 -0.56 8.21
C PRO A 42 -0.75 -0.95 7.06
N ASN A 43 -0.84 -2.18 6.57
CA ASN A 43 0.07 -2.69 5.53
C ASN A 43 -0.10 -1.97 4.19
N ALA A 44 -1.34 -1.66 3.78
CA ALA A 44 -1.57 -0.93 2.53
C ALA A 44 -1.09 0.53 2.62
N HIS A 45 -1.20 1.15 3.80
CA HIS A 45 -0.60 2.47 4.04
C HIS A 45 0.93 2.41 3.97
N TYR A 46 1.57 1.43 4.62
CA TYR A 46 3.02 1.25 4.53
C TYR A 46 3.49 1.04 3.08
N ASN A 47 2.80 0.18 2.33
CA ASN A 47 3.16 -0.10 0.94
C ASN A 47 2.96 1.11 0.01
N LEU A 48 1.93 1.93 0.24
CA LEU A 48 1.79 3.21 -0.48
C LEU A 48 2.91 4.18 -0.13
N ALA A 49 3.33 4.23 1.13
CA ALA A 49 4.46 5.07 1.53
C ALA A 49 5.73 4.71 0.76
N VAL A 50 6.04 3.41 0.69
CA VAL A 50 7.18 2.89 -0.07
C VAL A 50 7.03 3.18 -1.57
N ALA A 51 5.84 2.96 -2.14
CA ALA A 51 5.57 3.21 -3.55
C ALA A 51 5.80 4.69 -3.91
N TYR A 52 5.25 5.62 -3.13
CA TYR A 52 5.42 7.06 -3.35
C TYR A 52 6.86 7.55 -3.14
N ALA A 53 7.60 6.95 -2.20
CA ALA A 53 9.03 7.23 -2.01
C ALA A 53 9.88 6.74 -3.20
N ALA A 54 9.45 5.66 -3.87
CA ALA A 54 10.12 5.10 -5.05
C ALA A 54 9.70 5.79 -6.37
N HIS A 55 8.72 6.68 -6.36
CA HIS A 55 8.33 7.46 -7.55
C HIS A 55 9.49 8.34 -8.04
N GLN A 56 9.43 8.74 -9.32
CA GLN A 56 10.42 9.63 -9.92
C GLN A 56 9.69 10.74 -10.69
N PRO A 57 9.65 11.99 -10.18
CA PRO A 57 10.19 12.41 -8.87
C PRO A 57 9.44 11.76 -7.69
N PRO A 58 10.08 11.62 -6.52
CA PRO A 58 9.45 11.03 -5.35
C PRO A 58 8.37 11.97 -4.78
N SER A 59 7.23 11.39 -4.40
CA SER A 59 6.13 12.10 -3.75
C SER A 59 6.29 12.07 -2.23
N MET A 60 7.28 12.79 -1.71
CA MET A 60 7.68 12.72 -0.29
C MET A 60 6.56 13.07 0.71
N GLU A 61 5.68 14.00 0.36
CA GLU A 61 4.54 14.37 1.22
C GLU A 61 3.55 13.21 1.37
N LEU A 62 3.18 12.57 0.26
CA LEU A 62 2.29 11.41 0.27
C LEU A 62 2.95 10.21 0.97
N ALA A 63 4.25 10.01 0.73
CA ALA A 63 5.00 8.95 1.39
C ALA A 63 4.96 9.11 2.92
N ARG A 64 5.28 10.32 3.43
CA ARG A 64 5.23 10.62 4.86
C ARG A 64 3.84 10.43 5.44
N TRP A 65 2.81 10.99 4.78
CA TRP A 65 1.43 10.90 5.26
C TRP A 65 0.98 9.44 5.45
N HIS A 66 1.27 8.59 4.47
CA HIS A 66 0.92 7.17 4.53
C HIS A 66 1.75 6.41 5.56
N TYR A 67 3.03 6.74 5.71
CA TYR A 67 3.90 6.12 6.70
C TYR A 67 3.41 6.42 8.13
N ASP A 68 3.13 7.69 8.43
CA ASP A 68 2.61 8.11 9.74
C ASP A 68 1.28 7.41 10.04
N ARG A 69 0.43 7.25 9.02
CA ARG A 69 -0.84 6.54 9.15
C ARG A 69 -0.64 5.06 9.43
N ALA A 70 0.33 4.41 8.78
CA ALA A 70 0.65 3.00 9.02
C ALA A 70 1.10 2.77 10.47
N ILE A 71 1.99 3.62 11.00
CA ILE A 71 2.46 3.56 12.38
C ILE A 71 1.30 3.77 13.37
N ALA A 72 0.48 4.80 13.15
CA ALA A 72 -0.68 5.08 14.00
C ALA A 72 -1.71 3.94 14.04
N LEU A 73 -1.73 3.08 13.03
CA LEU A 73 -2.63 1.93 12.91
C LEU A 73 -2.00 0.60 13.37
N GLY A 74 -0.77 0.62 13.87
CA GLY A 74 -0.09 -0.56 14.39
C GLY A 74 0.59 -1.41 13.31
N ALA A 75 0.99 -0.82 12.16
CA ALA A 75 2.11 -1.41 11.41
C ALA A 75 3.28 -1.50 12.38
N GLY A 76 3.71 -2.74 12.68
CA GLY A 76 4.75 -2.99 13.67
C GLY A 76 5.88 -2.00 13.51
N SER A 77 6.09 -1.19 14.55
CA SER A 77 7.35 -0.47 14.70
C SER A 77 8.47 -1.51 14.69
N PRO A 78 9.63 -1.18 14.09
CA PRO A 78 10.74 -2.13 13.92
C PRO A 78 11.16 -2.81 15.23
#